data_AF-A0A256W7S2-F1
#
_entry.id   AF-A0A256W7S2-F1
#
_cell.length_a   1.000
_cell.length_b   1.000
_cell.length_c   1.000
_cell.angle_alpha   90.00
_cell.angle_beta   90.00
_cell.angle_gamma   90.00
#
_symmetry.space_group_name_H-M   'P 1'
#
loop_
_entity.id
_entity.type
_entity.pdbx_description
1 polymer ?
#
loop_
_entity_poly.entity_id
_entity_poly.type
_entity_poly.pdbx_seq_one_letter_code
_entity_poly.pdbx_strand_id
1 'polypeptide(L)' 'MTYLEYYVFFDLNNLVVIGHGFQKKSQKTPKQQIIKAEKIRKEYYDSKK' A
#
# COMPACT_ATOMS: atom_id res chain seq x y z
N MET A 1 21.04 -7.31 -0.08
CA MET A 1 20.18 -6.56 -1.01
C MET A 1 18.88 -6.24 -0.30
N THR A 2 18.67 -4.97 0.04
CA THR A 2 17.50 -4.49 0.78
C THR A 2 16.47 -3.99 -0.20
N TYR A 3 15.22 -4.41 -0.07
CA TYR A 3 14.13 -3.94 -0.92
C TYR A 3 13.18 -3.07 -0.08
N LEU A 4 12.87 -1.88 -0.59
CA LEU A 4 11.84 -1.00 -0.04
C LEU A 4 10.53 -1.25 -0.78
N GLU A 5 9.43 -1.27 -0.05
CA GLU A 5 8.09 -1.46 -0.62
C GLU A 5 7.19 -0.30 -0.20
N TYR A 6 6.46 0.24 -1.17
CA TYR A 6 5.55 1.37 -0.98
C TYR A 6 4.20 1.02 -1.62
N TYR A 7 3.10 1.31 -0.93
CA TYR A 7 1.75 1.21 -1.51
C TYR A 7 1.32 2.59 -1.98
N VAL A 8 0.89 2.67 -3.23
CA VAL A 8 0.44 3.92 -3.84
C VAL A 8 -0.84 3.63 -4.59
N PHE A 9 -1.85 4.48 -4.40
CA PHE A 9 -3.05 4.46 -5.23
C PHE A 9 -3.40 5.88 -5.67
N PHE A 10 -4.15 5.95 -6.77
CA PHE A 10 -4.63 7.19 -7.33
C PHE A 10 -6.07 7.41 -6.94
N ASP A 11 -6.39 8.63 -6.51
CA ASP A 11 -7.74 9.05 -6.18
C ASP A 11 -8.11 10.34 -6.93
N LEU A 12 -8.89 10.23 -8.00
CA LEU A 12 -9.52 11.34 -8.73
C LEU A 12 -8.61 12.57 -9.00
N ASN A 13 -7.32 12.34 -9.28
CA ASN A 13 -6.21 13.29 -9.52
C ASN A 13 -5.20 13.51 -8.37
N ASN A 14 -5.43 12.92 -7.20
CA ASN A 14 -4.47 12.95 -6.09
C ASN A 14 -3.68 11.64 -6.03
N LEU A 15 -2.35 11.73 -6.03
CA LEU A 15 -1.46 10.60 -5.75
C LEU A 15 -1.47 10.36 -4.24
N VAL A 16 -2.15 9.30 -3.80
CA VAL A 16 -2.22 8.93 -2.38
C VAL A 16 -1.21 7.81 -2.12
N VAL A 17 -0.08 8.17 -1.51
CA VAL A 17 0.95 7.22 -1.08
C VAL A 17 0.60 6.76 0.34
N ILE A 18 0.23 5.49 0.49
CA ILE A 18 0.12 4.84 1.80
C ILE A 18 1.43 4.13 2.08
N GLY A 19 2.41 4.93 2.53
CA GLY A 19 3.74 4.46 2.83
C GLY A 19 3.84 3.84 4.22
N HIS A 20 3.91 2.51 4.28
CA HIS A 20 4.71 1.83 5.31
C HIS A 20 5.90 1.17 4.60
N GLY A 21 7.01 1.90 4.52
CA GLY A 21 8.27 1.37 4.02
C GLY A 21 8.79 0.30 4.97
N PHE A 22 8.55 -0.97 4.66
CA PHE A 22 9.11 -2.10 5.40
C PHE A 22 10.39 -2.58 4.74
N GLN A 23 11.44 -2.83 5.52
CA GLN A 23 12.60 -3.57 5.02
C GLN A 23 12.22 -5.05 4.84
N LYS A 24 12.01 -5.48 3.59
CA LYS A 24 11.83 -6.90 3.29
C LYS A 24 13.16 -7.57 2.95
N LYS A 25 13.33 -8.79 3.45
CA LYS A 25 14.48 -9.66 3.17
C LYS A 25 14.35 -10.42 1.84
N SER A 26 13.16 -10.45 1.24
CA SER A 26 12.85 -11.17 -0.01
C SER A 26 12.43 -10.24 -1.13
N GLN A 27 12.75 -10.59 -2.38
CA GLN A 27 12.31 -9.82 -3.56
C GLN A 27 10.79 -9.84 -3.73
N LYS A 28 10.13 -10.97 -3.42
CA LYS A 28 8.67 -11.12 -3.53
C LYS A 28 7.95 -10.30 -2.46
N THR A 29 6.85 -9.67 -2.86
CA THR A 29 5.91 -8.99 -1.96
C THR A 29 5.10 -10.03 -1.16
N PRO A 30 5.11 -9.96 0.18
CA PRO A 30 4.30 -10.85 1.00
C PRO A 30 2.80 -10.64 0.73
N LYS A 31 2.04 -11.72 0.53
CA LYS A 31 0.58 -11.66 0.27
C LYS A 31 -0.19 -10.88 1.33
N GLN A 32 0.21 -10.99 2.59
CA GLN A 32 -0.41 -10.27 3.71
C GLN A 32 -0.37 -8.76 3.53
N GLN A 33 0.69 -8.23 2.91
CA GLN A 33 0.80 -6.80 2.68
C GLN A 33 -0.13 -6.32 1.56
N ILE A 34 -0.33 -7.13 0.53
CA ILE A 34 -1.30 -6.85 -0.54
C ILE A 34 -2.72 -6.74 0.06
N ILE A 35 -3.11 -7.71 0.88
CA ILE A 35 -4.41 -7.71 1.58
C ILE A 35 -4.56 -6.47 2.47
N LYS A 36 -3.48 -6.08 3.18
CA LYS A 36 -3.47 -4.89 4.02
C LYS A 36 -3.65 -3.61 3.20
N ALA A 37 -2.96 -3.49 2.07
CA ALA A 37 -3.09 -2.35 1.17
C ALA A 37 -4.51 -2.24 0.59
N GLU A 38 -5.12 -3.37 0.20
CA GLU A 38 -6.51 -3.41 -0.28
C GLU A 38 -7.51 -2.97 0.80
N LYS A 39 -7.33 -3.43 2.05
CA LYS A 39 -8.17 -3.04 3.18
C LYS A 39 -8.10 -1.53 3.43
N ILE A 40 -6.89 -0.97 3.50
CA ILE A 40 -6.72 0.47 3.75
C ILE A 40 -7.31 1.29 2.59
N ARG A 41 -7.11 0.85 1.34
CA ARG A 41 -7.72 1.49 0.17
C ARG A 41 -9.25 1.51 0.31
N LYS A 42 -9.85 0.39 0.70
CA LYS A 42 -11.30 0.30 0.90
C LYS A 42 -11.78 1.24 2.01
N GLU A 43 -11.12 1.22 3.17
CA GLU A 43 -11.43 2.11 4.30
C GLU A 43 -11.34 3.59 3.91
N TYR A 44 -10.33 3.98 3.11
CA TYR A 44 -10.20 5.34 2.60
C TYR A 44 -11.40 5.76 1.74
N TYR A 45 -11.82 4.93 0.78
CA TYR A 45 -12.98 5.23 -0.05
C TYR A 45 -14.30 5.21 0.73
N ASP A 46 -14.46 4.28 1.68
CA ASP A 46 -15.64 4.22 2.55
C ASP A 46 -15.71 5.48 3.44
N SER A 47 -14.58 6.01 3.91
CA SER A 47 -14.53 7.24 4.72
C SER A 47 -14.80 8.52 3.91
N LYS A 48 -14.64 8.47 2.58
CA LYS A 48 -14.92 9.59 1.67
C LYS A 48 -16.39 9.67 1.25
N LYS A 49 -17.19 8.66 1.59
CA LYS A 49 -18.61 8.56 1.26
C LYS A 49 -19.45 9.29 2.30
#